data_AF-I0L0A9-F1
#
_entry.id   AF-I0L0A9-F1
#
_cell.length_a   1.000
_cell.length_b   1.000
_cell.length_c   1.000
_cell.angle_alpha   90.00
_cell.angle_beta   90.00
_cell.angle_gamma   90.00
#
_symmetry.space_group_name_H-M   'P 1'
#
loop_
_entity.id
_entity.type
_entity.pdbx_description
1 polymer ?
#
loop_
_entity_poly.entity_id
_entity_poly.type
_entity_poly.pdbx_seq_one_letter_code
_entity_poly.pdbx_strand_id
1 'polypeptide(L)'
;MRFTADCPLLDPEIVTLVASVYRAVPGLDYASTSIARTLPRGLDVEIIRAETLRTLDRLATGHHRVHVTSYAYTHPDLFRVLGVTLTPDRSALRLTLDTEQDWALVSAVADHFGDVSVPLAKLADWLDGQPRLRALNADVRQKRLEES
;
A
#
# COMPACT_ATOMS: atom_id res chain seq x y z
N MET A 1 6.85 -8.77 7.07
CA MET A 1 6.38 -7.84 6.03
C MET A 1 5.08 -8.39 5.49
N ARG A 2 4.10 -7.54 5.23
CA ARG A 2 2.78 -7.93 4.71
C ARG A 2 2.60 -7.28 3.34
N PHE A 3 2.09 -8.08 2.41
CA PHE A 3 1.64 -7.66 1.08
C PHE A 3 0.28 -8.28 0.82
N THR A 4 -0.49 -7.68 -0.07
CA THR A 4 -1.77 -8.21 -0.54
C THR A 4 -1.63 -8.61 -2.01
N ALA A 5 -2.29 -9.71 -2.41
CA ALA A 5 -2.10 -10.32 -3.73
C ALA A 5 -2.74 -9.49 -4.87
N ASP A 6 -3.62 -8.56 -4.53
CA ASP A 6 -4.28 -7.57 -5.40
C ASP A 6 -3.39 -6.37 -5.75
N CYS A 7 -2.10 -6.44 -5.48
CA CYS A 7 -1.12 -5.39 -5.73
C CYS A 7 -0.08 -5.84 -6.78
N PRO A 8 -0.47 -6.08 -8.05
CA PRO A 8 0.40 -6.68 -9.06
C PRO A 8 1.55 -5.76 -9.51
N LEU A 9 1.44 -4.46 -9.27
CA LEU A 9 2.41 -3.43 -9.71
C LEU A 9 3.29 -2.92 -8.56
N LEU A 10 3.49 -3.74 -7.52
CA LEU A 10 4.29 -3.37 -6.35
C LEU A 10 5.75 -3.05 -6.75
N ASP A 11 6.29 -1.94 -6.24
CA ASP A 11 7.66 -1.49 -6.53
C ASP A 11 8.67 -1.99 -5.46
N PRO A 12 9.63 -2.87 -5.81
CA PRO A 12 10.66 -3.37 -4.91
C PRO A 12 11.57 -2.29 -4.31
N GLU A 13 11.75 -1.14 -4.98
CA GLU A 13 12.55 -0.04 -4.45
C GLU A 13 11.84 0.59 -3.23
N ILE A 14 10.51 0.73 -3.28
CA ILE A 14 9.70 1.20 -2.16
C ILE A 14 9.74 0.18 -1.01
N VAL A 15 9.64 -1.12 -1.32
CA VAL A 15 9.79 -2.19 -0.32
C VAL A 15 11.14 -2.07 0.41
N THR A 16 12.22 -1.89 -0.36
CA THR A 16 13.59 -1.77 0.17
C THR A 16 13.75 -0.51 1.00
N LEU A 17 13.18 0.62 0.56
CA LEU A 17 13.17 1.87 1.31
C LEU A 17 12.50 1.70 2.68
N VAL A 18 11.27 1.17 2.71
CA VAL A 18 10.50 1.00 3.95
C VAL A 18 11.20 0.00 4.89
N ALA A 19 11.80 -1.07 4.35
CA ALA A 19 12.61 -1.99 5.13
C ALA A 19 13.83 -1.32 5.76
N SER A 20 14.49 -0.42 5.02
CA SER A 20 15.66 0.32 5.51
C SER A 20 15.28 1.31 6.61
N VAL A 21 14.18 2.05 6.43
CA VAL A 21 13.62 2.94 7.45
C VAL A 21 13.26 2.17 8.72
N TYR A 22 12.58 1.04 8.59
CA TYR A 22 12.20 0.22 9.74
C TYR A 22 13.42 -0.29 10.53
N ARG A 23 14.48 -0.71 9.84
CA ARG A 23 15.74 -1.14 10.49
C ARG A 23 16.49 -0.01 11.17
N ALA A 24 16.41 1.20 10.61
CA ALA A 24 17.11 2.38 11.13
C ALA A 24 16.47 2.97 12.39
N VAL A 25 15.22 2.61 12.71
CA VAL A 25 14.49 3.13 13.87
C VAL A 25 14.24 2.01 14.89
N PRO A 26 15.08 1.88 15.94
CA PRO A 26 14.93 0.85 16.95
C PRO A 26 13.59 0.92 17.67
N GLY A 27 13.01 -0.24 17.95
CA GLY A 27 11.80 -0.37 18.73
C GLY A 27 10.49 -0.08 17.99
N LEU A 28 10.50 0.19 16.67
CA LEU A 28 9.24 0.27 15.91
C LEU A 28 8.48 -1.04 15.93
N ASP A 29 7.20 -0.99 16.27
CA ASP A 29 6.27 -2.13 16.23
C ASP A 29 5.61 -2.28 14.87
N TYR A 30 5.38 -1.16 14.20
CA TYR A 30 4.76 -1.11 12.88
C TYR A 30 5.28 0.07 12.05
N ALA A 31 5.55 -0.17 10.77
CA ALA A 31 5.84 0.86 9.79
C ALA A 31 5.02 0.62 8.53
N SER A 32 4.46 1.69 7.95
CA SER A 32 3.70 1.58 6.71
C SER A 32 3.68 2.84 5.88
N THR A 33 3.54 2.66 4.56
CA THR A 33 3.26 3.74 3.60
C THR A 33 1.78 4.17 3.58
N SER A 34 0.92 3.42 4.26
CA SER A 34 -0.54 3.51 4.12
C SER A 34 -1.24 4.36 5.19
N ILE A 35 -0.48 4.94 6.14
CA ILE A 35 -1.02 5.77 7.24
C ILE A 35 -1.42 7.15 6.73
N ALA A 36 -0.46 7.91 6.20
CA ALA A 36 -0.69 9.24 5.62
C ALA A 36 -0.97 9.20 4.11
N ARG A 37 -0.69 8.06 3.45
CA ARG A 37 -0.95 7.79 2.02
C ARG A 37 -0.52 8.89 1.06
N THR A 38 0.75 8.89 0.67
CA THR A 38 1.23 9.68 -0.48
C THR A 38 1.59 8.81 -1.69
N LEU A 39 1.50 7.49 -1.55
CA LEU A 39 1.69 6.52 -2.61
C LEU A 39 0.36 6.11 -3.24
N PRO A 40 0.38 5.64 -4.50
CA PRO A 40 -0.79 5.05 -5.12
C PRO A 40 -1.35 3.89 -4.29
N ARG A 41 -2.67 3.70 -4.38
CA ARG A 41 -3.27 2.43 -3.95
C ARG A 41 -2.62 1.29 -4.72
N GLY A 42 -2.32 0.18 -4.04
CA GLY A 42 -1.62 -0.96 -4.66
C GLY A 42 -0.11 -0.98 -4.41
N LEU A 43 0.45 0.09 -3.83
CA LEU A 43 1.87 0.22 -3.48
C LEU A 43 2.08 0.26 -1.96
N ASP A 44 1.08 -0.21 -1.20
CA ASP A 44 1.11 -0.23 0.25
C ASP A 44 2.16 -1.26 0.74
N VAL A 45 3.10 -0.80 1.57
CA VAL A 45 4.09 -1.65 2.22
C VAL A 45 3.87 -1.60 3.71
N GLU A 46 3.85 -2.78 4.35
CA GLU A 46 3.63 -2.91 5.78
C GLU A 46 4.68 -3.81 6.43
N ILE A 47 5.32 -3.30 7.48
CA ILE A 47 6.25 -4.07 8.30
C ILE A 47 5.73 -4.03 9.74
N ILE A 48 5.50 -5.21 10.31
CA ILE A 48 5.07 -5.39 11.69
C ILE A 48 6.06 -6.30 12.41
N ARG A 49 6.41 -5.98 13.66
CA ARG A 49 7.19 -6.86 14.52
C ARG A 49 6.38 -8.11 14.82
N ALA A 50 7.02 -9.28 14.77
CA ALA A 50 6.34 -10.56 14.98
C ALA A 50 5.63 -10.65 16.35
N GLU A 51 6.23 -10.11 17.40
CA GLU A 51 5.62 -10.04 18.74
C GLU A 51 4.38 -9.13 18.77
N THR A 52 4.43 -7.98 18.10
CA THR A 52 3.28 -7.10 17.92
C THR A 52 2.15 -7.86 17.24
N LEU A 53 2.42 -8.59 16.15
CA LEU A 53 1.41 -9.40 15.46
C LEU A 53 0.75 -10.46 16.37
N ARG A 54 1.54 -11.16 17.21
CA ARG A 54 0.99 -12.10 18.21
C ARG A 54 0.16 -11.42 19.29
N THR A 55 0.50 -10.18 19.60
CA THR A 55 -0.29 -9.35 20.54
C THR A 55 -1.60 -8.92 19.89
N LEU A 56 -1.57 -8.50 18.62
CA LEU A 56 -2.78 -8.15 17.86
C LEU A 56 -3.75 -9.33 17.76
N ASP A 57 -3.29 -10.56 17.55
CA ASP A 57 -4.16 -11.73 17.48
C ASP A 57 -5.07 -11.90 18.72
N ARG A 58 -4.57 -11.49 19.90
CA ARG A 58 -5.30 -11.55 21.18
C ARG A 58 -6.19 -10.33 21.43
N LEU A 59 -5.82 -9.17 20.90
CA LEU A 59 -6.52 -7.90 21.14
C LEU A 59 -7.57 -7.57 20.07
N ALA A 60 -7.31 -7.95 18.82
CA ALA A 60 -8.10 -7.54 17.67
C ALA A 60 -9.48 -8.21 17.66
N THR A 61 -10.51 -7.37 17.51
CA THR A 61 -11.92 -7.76 17.39
C THR A 61 -12.57 -7.09 16.17
N GLY A 62 -13.68 -7.64 15.70
CA GLY A 62 -14.43 -7.09 14.56
C GLY A 62 -13.56 -6.89 13.30
N HIS A 63 -13.68 -5.73 12.66
CA HIS A 63 -12.95 -5.39 11.44
C HIS A 63 -11.42 -5.45 11.61
N HIS A 64 -10.89 -5.34 12.83
CA HIS A 64 -9.46 -5.49 13.08
C HIS A 64 -8.94 -6.92 12.83
N ARG A 65 -9.80 -7.94 12.93
CA ARG A 65 -9.42 -9.33 12.57
C ARG A 65 -9.31 -9.54 11.07
N VAL A 66 -10.03 -8.75 10.28
CA VAL A 66 -9.96 -8.73 8.81
C VAL A 66 -8.77 -7.90 8.36
N HIS A 67 -8.66 -6.68 8.89
CA HIS A 67 -7.57 -5.75 8.63
C HIS A 67 -6.45 -5.94 9.65
N VAL A 68 -5.71 -7.03 9.51
CA VAL A 68 -4.72 -7.58 10.46
C VAL A 68 -3.86 -6.55 11.22
N THR A 69 -3.44 -5.47 10.56
CA THR A 69 -2.55 -4.43 11.12
C THR A 69 -3.27 -3.20 11.67
N SER A 70 -4.58 -3.09 11.43
CA SER A 70 -5.38 -1.90 11.76
C SER A 70 -5.42 -1.57 13.23
N TYR A 71 -5.44 -2.58 14.10
CA TYR A 71 -5.39 -2.35 15.53
C TYR A 71 -4.10 -1.60 15.95
N ALA A 72 -2.96 -1.89 15.31
CA ALA A 72 -1.69 -1.23 15.66
C ALA A 72 -1.68 0.26 15.32
N TYR A 73 -2.09 0.65 14.11
CA TYR A 73 -2.05 2.06 13.71
C TYR A 73 -3.22 2.90 14.23
N THR A 74 -4.31 2.28 14.69
CA THR A 74 -5.43 2.98 15.34
C THR A 74 -5.22 3.19 16.85
N HIS A 75 -4.23 2.53 17.46
CA HIS A 75 -3.87 2.67 18.88
C HIS A 75 -2.39 3.07 19.05
N PRO A 76 -1.99 4.27 18.60
CA PRO A 76 -0.59 4.72 18.67
C PRO A 76 -0.09 4.95 20.11
N ASP A 77 -0.99 4.96 21.09
CA ASP A 77 -0.68 4.95 22.53
C ASP A 77 -0.16 3.59 23.01
N LEU A 78 -0.50 2.50 22.32
CA LEU A 78 -0.09 1.12 22.66
C LEU A 78 1.08 0.61 21.81
N PHE A 79 1.29 1.18 20.62
CA PHE A 79 2.26 0.69 19.65
C PHE A 79 3.12 1.82 19.09
N ARG A 80 4.42 1.56 18.92
CA ARG A 80 5.30 2.50 18.27
C ARG A 80 5.17 2.37 16.75
N VAL A 81 4.43 3.31 16.17
CA VAL A 81 4.07 3.33 14.75
C VAL A 81 4.85 4.39 13.96
N LEU A 82 5.24 4.08 12.73
CA LEU A 82 5.83 5.04 11.80
C LEU A 82 5.12 5.04 10.44
N GLY A 83 4.66 6.22 10.01
CA GLY A 83 4.20 6.45 8.64
C GLY A 83 5.35 6.84 7.73
N VAL A 84 5.50 6.17 6.59
CA VAL A 84 6.49 6.51 5.56
C VAL A 84 5.77 7.19 4.38
N THR A 85 6.17 8.41 4.06
CA THR A 85 5.63 9.17 2.94
C THR A 85 6.71 9.46 1.91
N LEU A 86 6.36 9.41 0.64
CA LEU A 86 7.21 9.82 -0.47
C LEU A 86 6.66 11.09 -1.13
N THR A 87 7.57 11.87 -1.72
CA THR A 87 7.26 13.03 -2.55
C THR A 87 7.74 12.79 -3.99
N PRO A 88 7.02 13.25 -5.02
CA PRO A 88 5.73 13.96 -4.95
C PRO A 88 4.58 13.05 -4.50
N ASP A 89 3.48 13.67 -4.08
CA ASP A 89 2.24 12.94 -3.78
C ASP A 89 1.67 12.33 -5.06
N ARG A 90 1.48 11.00 -5.03
CA ARG A 90 0.91 10.19 -6.11
C ARG A 90 -0.30 9.37 -5.63
N SER A 91 -0.88 9.73 -4.49
CA SER A 91 -2.03 9.05 -3.88
C SER A 91 -3.29 9.04 -4.76
N ALA A 92 -3.38 9.94 -5.74
CA ALA A 92 -4.48 9.97 -6.71
C ALA A 92 -4.47 8.80 -7.69
N LEU A 93 -3.35 8.07 -7.82
CA LEU A 93 -3.27 6.89 -8.68
C LEU A 93 -3.80 5.65 -7.95
N ARG A 94 -4.50 4.79 -8.70
CA ARG A 94 -5.00 3.50 -8.24
C ARG A 94 -4.41 2.37 -9.09
N LEU A 95 -3.52 1.59 -8.47
CA LEU A 95 -2.70 0.54 -9.10
C LEU A 95 -2.90 -0.82 -8.41
N THR A 96 -4.11 -1.07 -7.91
CA THR A 96 -4.55 -2.34 -7.32
C THR A 96 -5.47 -3.08 -8.29
N LEU A 97 -5.98 -4.27 -7.94
CA LEU A 97 -6.82 -5.12 -8.77
C LEU A 97 -8.07 -5.59 -8.00
N ASP A 98 -9.09 -4.74 -7.90
CA ASP A 98 -10.38 -5.09 -7.29
C ASP A 98 -11.56 -5.06 -8.29
N THR A 99 -11.41 -4.36 -9.41
CA THR A 99 -12.49 -4.07 -10.38
C THR A 99 -12.08 -4.37 -11.82
N GLU A 100 -13.04 -4.41 -12.74
CA GLU A 100 -12.76 -4.54 -14.18
C GLU A 100 -11.97 -3.34 -14.72
N GLN A 101 -12.22 -2.14 -14.19
CA GLN A 101 -11.48 -0.92 -14.53
C GLN A 101 -10.03 -0.99 -14.06
N ASP A 102 -9.81 -1.52 -12.85
CA ASP A 102 -8.48 -1.81 -12.33
C ASP A 102 -7.75 -2.81 -13.24
N TRP A 103 -8.41 -3.90 -13.63
CA TRP A 103 -7.86 -4.89 -14.55
C TRP A 103 -7.45 -4.26 -15.88
N ALA A 104 -8.31 -3.44 -16.49
CA ALA A 104 -8.00 -2.77 -17.75
C ALA A 104 -6.76 -1.86 -17.66
N LEU A 105 -6.58 -1.14 -16.54
CA LEU A 105 -5.37 -0.36 -16.30
C LEU A 105 -4.16 -1.28 -16.14
N VAL A 106 -4.23 -2.30 -15.29
CA VAL A 106 -3.12 -3.23 -15.03
C VAL A 106 -2.70 -3.96 -16.30
N SER A 107 -3.64 -4.42 -17.13
CA SER A 107 -3.35 -5.04 -18.43
C SER A 107 -2.64 -4.06 -19.36
N ALA A 108 -3.09 -2.80 -19.45
CA ALA A 108 -2.42 -1.80 -20.29
C ALA A 108 -0.99 -1.51 -19.83
N VAL A 109 -0.74 -1.52 -18.52
CA VAL A 109 0.62 -1.41 -17.95
C VAL A 109 1.47 -2.61 -18.36
N ALA A 110 0.95 -3.84 -18.18
CA ALA A 110 1.65 -5.08 -18.53
C ALA A 110 1.92 -5.19 -20.04
N ASP A 111 0.98 -4.79 -20.89
CA ASP A 111 1.15 -4.78 -22.35
C ASP A 111 2.24 -3.78 -22.78
N HIS A 112 2.39 -2.66 -22.07
CA HIS A 112 3.38 -1.64 -22.40
C HIS A 112 4.78 -1.97 -21.88
N PHE A 113 4.91 -2.40 -20.63
CA PHE A 113 6.20 -2.64 -19.99
C PHE A 113 6.66 -4.11 -20.03
N GLY A 114 5.76 -5.04 -20.31
CA GLY A 114 5.98 -6.47 -20.20
C GLY A 114 5.82 -6.99 -18.77
N ASP A 115 6.10 -8.28 -18.58
CA ASP A 115 6.09 -8.96 -17.27
C ASP A 115 7.37 -8.64 -16.48
N VAL A 116 7.49 -7.38 -16.05
CA VAL A 116 8.61 -6.86 -15.27
C VAL A 116 8.13 -5.93 -14.18
N SER A 117 8.89 -5.83 -13.10
CA SER A 117 8.69 -4.78 -12.11
C SER A 117 9.07 -3.41 -12.68
N VAL A 118 8.20 -2.42 -12.53
CA VAL A 118 8.42 -1.05 -13.01
C VAL A 118 8.48 -0.09 -11.82
N PRO A 119 9.55 0.70 -11.67
CA PRO A 119 9.62 1.70 -10.61
C PRO A 119 8.47 2.70 -10.69
N LEU A 120 7.92 3.11 -9.55
CA LEU A 120 6.76 3.99 -9.46
C LEU A 120 6.97 5.30 -10.22
N ALA A 121 8.18 5.87 -10.18
CA ALA A 121 8.49 7.09 -10.90
C ALA A 121 8.27 6.91 -12.41
N LYS A 122 8.84 5.86 -12.99
CA LYS A 122 8.70 5.55 -14.42
C LYS A 122 7.25 5.23 -14.81
N LEU A 123 6.53 4.49 -13.97
CA LEU A 123 5.13 4.16 -14.19
C LEU A 123 4.24 5.43 -14.15
N ALA A 124 4.45 6.29 -13.16
CA ALA A 124 3.70 7.53 -13.01
C ALA A 124 3.95 8.48 -14.19
N ASP A 125 5.21 8.65 -14.60
CA ASP A 125 5.57 9.52 -15.73
C ASP A 125 4.93 9.04 -17.04
N TRP A 126 4.85 7.72 -17.25
CA TRP A 126 4.13 7.16 -18.40
C TRP A 126 2.62 7.40 -18.30
N LEU A 127 2.01 7.16 -17.12
CA LEU A 127 0.58 7.38 -16.90
C LEU A 127 0.18 8.86 -17.05
N ASP A 128 1.06 9.80 -16.75
CA ASP A 128 0.81 11.23 -16.97
C ASP A 128 0.52 11.56 -18.44
N GLY A 129 1.11 10.82 -19.38
CA GLY A 129 0.80 10.89 -20.81
C GLY A 129 -0.46 10.13 -21.24
N GLN A 130 -1.13 9.42 -20.32
CA GLN A 130 -2.24 8.50 -20.61
C GLN A 130 -3.52 8.89 -19.83
N PRO A 131 -4.13 10.06 -20.08
CA PRO A 131 -5.27 10.56 -19.30
C PRO A 131 -6.48 9.62 -19.35
N ARG A 132 -6.69 8.92 -20.48
CA ARG A 132 -7.77 7.92 -20.60
C ARG A 132 -7.57 6.71 -19.70
N LEU A 133 -6.32 6.23 -19.55
CA LEU A 133 -6.02 5.11 -18.66
C LEU A 133 -6.19 5.52 -17.20
N ARG A 134 -5.69 6.70 -16.82
CA ARG A 134 -5.85 7.24 -15.46
C ARG A 134 -7.32 7.42 -15.05
N ALA A 135 -8.20 7.73 -16.01
CA ALA A 135 -9.61 7.92 -15.76
C ALA A 135 -10.38 6.61 -15.53
N LEU A 136 -9.84 5.43 -15.91
CA LEU A 136 -10.55 4.16 -15.83
C LEU A 136 -11.07 3.87 -14.43
N ASN A 137 -10.21 4.05 -13.42
CA ASN A 137 -10.51 3.70 -12.03
C ASN A 137 -10.38 4.88 -11.05
N ALA A 138 -10.28 6.11 -11.56
CA ALA A 138 -10.13 7.32 -10.74
C ALA A 138 -11.30 7.54 -9.75
N ASP A 139 -12.51 7.18 -10.15
CA ASP A 139 -13.73 7.36 -9.33
C ASP A 139 -14.05 6.15 -8.42
N VAL A 140 -13.24 5.09 -8.48
CA VAL A 140 -13.45 3.88 -7.67
C VAL A 140 -13.16 4.20 -6.20
N ARG A 141 -14.21 4.17 -5.37
CA ARG A 141 -14.12 4.42 -3.94
C ARG A 141 -13.72 3.15 -3.19
N GLN A 142 -12.66 3.23 -2.39
CA GLN A 142 -12.30 2.17 -1.47
C GLN A 142 -13.33 2.08 -0.33
N LYS A 143 -13.74 0.85 0.02
CA LYS A 143 -14.56 0.58 1.21
C LYS A 143 -13.84 1.08 2.47
N ARG A 144 -14.60 1.59 3.44
CA ARG A 144 -14.04 1.97 4.75
C ARG A 144 -13.64 0.72 5.54
N LEU A 145 -12.72 0.90 6.49
CA LEU A 145 -12.25 -0.18 7.37
C LEU A 145 -13.41 -0.90 8.08
N GLU A 146 -14.43 -0.16 8.50
CA GLU A 146 -15.61 -0.67 9.20
C GLU A 146 -16.62 -1.37 8.28
N GLU A 147 -16.50 -1.21 6.96
CA GLU A 147 -17.43 -1.73 5.95
C GLU A 147 -16.93 -3.06 5.33
N SER A 148 -15.91 -3.69 5.94
CA SER A 148 -15.23 -4.89 5.45
C SER A 148 -15.59 -6.15 6.24
#